data_AF-A0A4Q4XDA9-F1
#
_entry.id   AF-A0A4Q4XDA9-F1
#
_cell.length_a   1.000
_cell.length_b   1.000
_cell.length_c   1.000
_cell.angle_alpha   90.00
_cell.angle_beta   90.00
_cell.angle_gamma   90.00
#
_symmetry.space_group_name_H-M   'P 1'
#
loop_
_entity.id
_entity.type
_entity.pdbx_description
1 polymer ?
#
loop_
_entity_poly.entity_id
_entity_poly.type
_entity_poly.pdbx_seq_one_letter_code
_entity_poly.pdbx_strand_id
1 'polypeptide(L)'
;MKVLSMASTQRLMTNMFEWEECHSKNGALHEIGVKKTPNSVGNHWNETEAAVQRASGIKHVWLIRQSWGIYQYMLWFQTYRNYQYWFVDSDGDEYSVNVFRPGAHEVRYNSPNPTIILVRFQRLVVGVGIQWQNQAKLFTDILVQPYAS
;
A
#
# COMPACT_ATOMS: atom_id res chain seq x y z
N MET A 1 -20.90 14.98 26.16
CA MET A 1 -20.81 14.17 24.93
C MET A 1 -19.66 14.76 24.11
N LYS A 2 -18.53 14.06 23.97
CA LYS A 2 -17.31 14.60 23.36
C LYS A 2 -17.39 14.35 21.85
N VAL A 3 -17.75 15.38 21.10
CA VAL A 3 -17.80 15.33 19.64
C VAL A 3 -16.35 15.16 19.16
N LEU A 4 -16.06 14.02 18.53
CA LEU A 4 -14.80 13.81 17.83
C LEU A 4 -14.83 14.74 16.62
N SER A 5 -14.07 15.84 16.65
CA SER A 5 -13.88 16.68 15.47
C SER A 5 -13.03 15.89 14.48
N MET A 6 -13.62 15.50 13.35
CA MET A 6 -12.83 15.04 12.20
C MET A 6 -12.00 16.23 11.73
N ALA A 7 -10.68 16.13 11.90
CA ALA A 7 -9.77 17.11 11.34
C ALA A 7 -10.00 17.16 9.82
N SER A 8 -10.19 18.37 9.30
CA SER A 8 -10.53 18.61 7.90
C SER A 8 -9.46 18.00 6.99
N THR A 9 -9.85 16.98 6.21
CA THR A 9 -9.03 16.42 5.14
C THR A 9 -8.76 17.50 4.10
N GLN A 10 -7.52 18.01 4.06
CA GLN A 10 -7.09 18.91 3.00
C GLN A 10 -6.93 18.08 1.73
N ARG A 11 -8.01 18.03 0.93
CA ARG A 11 -8.08 17.31 -0.34
C ARG A 11 -7.19 18.03 -1.36
N LEU A 12 -5.92 17.66 -1.42
CA LEU A 12 -5.01 18.12 -2.47
C LEU A 12 -5.36 17.40 -3.77
N MET A 13 -6.39 17.91 -4.47
CA MET A 13 -6.77 17.46 -5.80
C MET A 13 -5.68 17.85 -6.80
N THR A 14 -4.73 16.95 -6.99
CA THR A 14 -4.00 16.85 -8.25
C THR A 14 -4.48 15.57 -8.91
N ASN A 15 -4.80 15.61 -10.20
CA ASN A 15 -5.55 14.59 -10.96
C ASN A 15 -4.91 13.18 -11.05
N MET A 16 -4.00 12.81 -10.14
CA MET A 16 -3.31 11.51 -10.10
C MET A 16 -3.26 10.87 -8.70
N PHE A 17 -3.74 11.54 -7.65
CA PHE A 17 -3.60 11.07 -6.27
C PHE A 17 -4.84 11.33 -5.43
N GLU A 18 -5.33 10.29 -4.75
CA GLU A 18 -6.17 10.44 -3.56
C GLU A 18 -5.35 9.97 -2.37
N TRP A 19 -5.04 10.90 -1.45
CA TRP A 19 -4.39 10.56 -0.19
C TRP A 19 -5.45 10.61 0.89
N GLU A 20 -5.55 9.52 1.66
CA GLU A 20 -6.30 9.53 2.90
C GLU A 20 -5.32 9.26 4.04
N GLU A 21 -5.09 10.30 4.83
CA GLU A 21 -4.46 10.14 6.14
C GLU A 21 -5.52 9.53 7.07
N CYS A 22 -5.31 8.30 7.51
CA CYS A 22 -6.15 7.70 8.52
C CYS A 22 -5.38 7.54 9.82
N HIS A 23 -5.97 8.09 10.89
CA HIS A 23 -5.47 7.87 12.23
C HIS A 23 -6.24 6.69 12.82
N SER A 24 -5.52 5.69 13.30
CA SER A 24 -6.17 4.68 14.13
C SER A 24 -6.65 5.32 15.45
N LYS A 25 -7.64 4.71 16.10
CA LYS A 25 -8.18 5.18 17.40
C LYS A 25 -7.14 5.24 18.52
N ASN A 26 -6.00 4.55 18.38
CA ASN A 26 -4.87 4.59 19.32
C ASN A 26 -3.79 5.61 18.90
N GLY A 27 -4.04 6.46 17.92
CA GLY A 27 -3.10 7.50 17.46
C GLY A 27 -1.94 6.97 16.62
N ALA A 28 -1.97 5.69 16.20
CA ALA A 28 -1.00 5.18 15.23
C ALA A 28 -1.29 5.78 13.85
N LEU A 29 -0.24 6.29 13.23
CA LEU A 29 -0.33 6.88 11.90
C LEU A 29 -0.43 5.76 10.85
N HIS A 30 -1.53 5.76 10.10
CA HIS A 30 -1.68 4.98 8.88
C HIS A 30 -1.73 5.98 7.71
N GLU A 31 -0.62 6.11 6.99
CA GLU A 31 -0.62 6.85 5.73
C GLU A 31 -1.08 5.89 4.64
N ILE A 32 -2.26 6.12 4.04
CA ILE A 32 -2.71 5.37 2.87
C ILE A 32 -2.44 6.23 1.64
N GLY A 33 -1.53 5.76 0.79
CA GLY A 33 -1.15 6.44 -0.44
C GLY A 33 -1.65 5.76 -1.68
N VAL A 34 -2.69 6.32 -2.31
CA VAL A 34 -3.12 5.84 -3.62
C VAL A 34 -2.22 6.44 -4.69
N LYS A 35 -1.53 5.58 -5.45
CA LYS A 35 -1.00 5.95 -6.76
C LYS A 35 -1.34 4.87 -7.79
N LYS A 36 -2.09 5.27 -8.82
CA LYS A 36 -2.11 4.59 -10.12
C LYS A 36 -0.78 4.83 -10.83
N THR A 37 0.27 4.13 -10.47
CA THR A 37 1.36 3.89 -11.43
C THR A 37 0.90 2.74 -12.29
N PRO A 38 0.72 2.89 -13.61
CA PRO A 38 0.75 1.73 -14.48
C PRO A 38 2.18 1.18 -14.46
N ASN A 39 2.51 0.38 -13.46
CA ASN A 39 3.69 -0.47 -13.51
C ASN A 39 3.41 -1.52 -14.58
N SER A 40 3.84 -1.22 -15.79
CA SER A 40 3.77 -2.18 -16.88
C SER A 40 4.82 -3.26 -16.63
N VAL A 41 4.50 -4.50 -17.01
CA VAL A 41 5.46 -5.60 -16.99
C VAL A 41 6.70 -5.20 -17.81
N GLY A 42 7.89 -5.33 -17.23
CA GLY A 42 9.14 -4.86 -17.85
C GLY A 42 10.38 -5.59 -17.34
N ASN A 43 11.54 -5.22 -17.87
CA ASN A 43 12.84 -5.85 -17.56
C ASN A 43 13.83 -4.92 -16.85
N HIS A 44 13.35 -3.87 -16.17
CA HIS A 44 14.17 -2.90 -15.46
C HIS A 44 13.44 -2.29 -14.27
N TRP A 45 14.23 -1.71 -13.36
CA TRP A 45 13.75 -0.90 -12.25
C TRP A 45 13.17 0.43 -12.76
N ASN A 46 11.95 0.74 -12.35
CA ASN A 46 11.32 2.02 -12.55
C ASN A 46 11.43 2.84 -11.27
N GLU A 47 11.88 4.09 -11.39
CA GLU A 47 11.85 5.03 -10.28
C GLU A 47 10.39 5.42 -9.98
N THR A 48 10.05 5.41 -8.69
CA THR A 48 8.74 5.88 -8.23
C THR A 48 8.75 7.40 -8.11
N GLU A 49 7.60 8.04 -8.25
CA GLU A 49 7.50 9.48 -8.09
C GLU A 49 7.85 9.94 -6.67
N ALA A 50 8.44 11.14 -6.55
CA ALA A 50 8.91 11.68 -5.28
C ALA A 50 7.85 11.70 -4.16
N ALA A 51 6.56 11.89 -4.49
CA ALA A 51 5.47 11.83 -3.53
C ALA A 51 5.29 10.41 -2.93
N VAL A 52 5.34 9.38 -3.76
CA VAL A 52 5.28 7.97 -3.32
C VAL A 52 6.52 7.60 -2.54
N GLN A 53 7.70 8.02 -2.99
CA GLN A 53 8.95 7.83 -2.24
C GLN A 53 8.82 8.42 -0.83
N ARG A 54 8.37 9.68 -0.74
CA ARG A 54 8.23 10.39 0.53
C ARG A 54 7.28 9.69 1.49
N ALA A 55 6.11 9.26 1.04
CA ALA A 55 5.10 8.65 1.89
C ALA A 55 5.44 7.18 2.22
N SER A 56 5.57 6.34 1.20
CA SER A 56 5.73 4.88 1.37
C SER A 56 7.16 4.46 1.71
N GLY A 57 8.16 5.23 1.31
CA GLY A 57 9.56 4.83 1.37
C GLY A 57 10.04 3.96 0.20
N ILE A 58 9.15 3.57 -0.72
CA ILE A 58 9.52 2.79 -1.91
C ILE A 58 10.22 3.72 -2.90
N LYS A 59 11.42 3.37 -3.34
CA LYS A 59 12.23 4.11 -4.33
C LYS A 59 12.03 3.59 -5.74
N HIS A 60 12.15 2.27 -5.90
CA HIS A 60 12.09 1.60 -7.18
C HIS A 60 11.10 0.45 -7.14
N VAL A 61 10.50 0.17 -8.30
CA VAL A 61 9.61 -0.97 -8.53
C VAL A 61 9.97 -1.66 -9.83
N TRP A 62 9.82 -2.98 -9.88
CA TRP A 62 10.07 -3.77 -11.06
C TRP A 62 9.10 -4.95 -11.12
N LEU A 63 8.13 -4.88 -12.03
CA LEU A 63 7.16 -5.95 -12.26
C LEU A 63 7.67 -6.89 -13.35
N ILE A 64 7.84 -8.16 -12.99
CA ILE A 64 8.37 -9.21 -13.86
C ILE A 64 7.30 -10.28 -14.06
N ARG A 65 7.10 -10.71 -15.31
CA ARG A 65 6.36 -11.94 -15.61
C ARG A 65 7.31 -13.14 -15.49
N GLN A 66 6.96 -14.11 -14.67
CA GLN A 66 7.74 -15.32 -14.46
C GLN A 66 7.28 -16.40 -15.46
N SER A 67 8.24 -17.11 -16.04
CA SER A 67 7.98 -18.25 -16.93
C SER A 67 8.04 -19.60 -16.21
N TRP A 68 8.38 -19.61 -14.92
CA TRP A 68 8.50 -20.83 -14.10
C TRP A 68 7.89 -20.63 -12.71
N GLY A 69 7.30 -21.70 -12.17
CA GLY A 69 6.72 -21.73 -10.82
C GLY A 69 5.20 -21.58 -10.79
N ILE A 70 4.65 -21.53 -9.58
CA ILE A 70 3.20 -21.42 -9.32
C ILE A 70 2.67 -19.98 -9.43
N TYR A 71 3.56 -18.99 -9.50
CA TYR A 71 3.22 -17.57 -9.61
C TYR A 71 3.62 -17.05 -10.99
N GLN A 72 2.72 -16.31 -11.63
CA GLN A 72 2.92 -15.72 -12.94
C GLN A 72 3.66 -14.38 -12.89
N TYR A 73 3.61 -13.69 -11.75
CA TYR A 73 4.18 -12.37 -11.58
C TYR A 73 4.98 -12.23 -10.30
N MET A 74 6.02 -11.41 -10.37
CA MET A 74 6.85 -11.02 -9.24
C MET A 74 7.07 -9.52 -9.30
N LEU A 75 6.63 -8.80 -8.27
CA LEU A 75 6.90 -7.39 -8.08
C LEU A 75 8.09 -7.25 -7.13
N TRP A 76 9.22 -6.87 -7.68
CA TRP A 76 10.36 -6.37 -6.93
C TRP A 76 10.12 -4.91 -6.55
N PHE A 77 10.49 -4.53 -5.33
CA PHE A 77 10.48 -3.14 -4.90
C PHE A 77 11.65 -2.87 -3.95
N GLN A 78 12.17 -1.66 -3.96
CA GLN A 78 13.23 -1.23 -3.04
C GLN A 78 12.69 -0.17 -2.10
N THR A 79 12.87 -0.33 -0.79
CA THR A 79 12.40 0.65 0.20
C THR A 79 13.47 1.00 1.23
N TYR A 80 13.38 2.21 1.78
CA TYR A 80 14.19 2.66 2.92
C TYR A 80 13.42 2.68 4.26
N ARG A 81 12.18 2.18 4.27
CA ARG A 81 11.30 2.14 5.45
C ARG A 81 10.89 0.71 5.81
N ASN A 82 10.77 0.44 7.11
CA ASN A 82 10.40 -0.86 7.67
C ASN A 82 8.89 -0.94 7.91
N TYR A 83 8.12 -1.21 6.87
CA TYR A 83 6.66 -1.22 6.89
C TYR A 83 6.10 -2.58 6.53
N GLN A 84 4.86 -2.83 6.93
CA GLN A 84 4.00 -3.78 6.25
C GLN A 84 3.45 -3.09 5.01
N TYR A 85 3.61 -3.69 3.83
CA TYR A 85 3.06 -3.18 2.56
C TYR A 85 1.94 -4.09 2.07
N TRP A 86 0.96 -3.49 1.40
CA TRP A 86 -0.07 -4.16 0.62
C TRP A 86 -0.13 -3.55 -0.76
N PHE A 87 -0.05 -4.38 -1.79
CA PHE A 87 -0.12 -4.01 -3.19
C PHE A 87 -1.46 -4.51 -3.74
N VAL A 88 -2.22 -3.63 -4.37
CA VAL A 88 -3.50 -3.98 -4.98
C VAL A 88 -3.38 -3.82 -6.49
N ASP A 89 -3.75 -4.85 -7.23
CA ASP A 89 -3.73 -4.84 -8.69
C ASP A 89 -4.99 -4.24 -9.30
N SER A 90 -5.04 -4.16 -10.62
CA SER A 90 -6.18 -3.60 -11.35
C SER A 90 -7.46 -4.44 -11.29
N ASP A 91 -7.38 -5.70 -10.88
CA ASP A 91 -8.54 -6.55 -10.61
C ASP A 91 -9.05 -6.37 -9.17
N GLY A 92 -8.28 -5.68 -8.32
CA GLY A 92 -8.59 -5.44 -6.91
C GLY A 92 -8.03 -6.51 -5.97
N ASP A 93 -7.24 -7.46 -6.48
CA ASP A 93 -6.58 -8.48 -5.68
C ASP A 93 -5.43 -7.87 -4.89
N GLU A 94 -5.23 -8.36 -3.67
CA GLU A 94 -4.31 -7.79 -2.69
C GLU A 94 -3.18 -8.76 -2.32
N TYR A 95 -1.96 -8.22 -2.29
CA TYR A 95 -0.75 -8.98 -1.97
C TYR A 95 0.08 -8.22 -0.94
N SER A 96 0.52 -8.91 0.11
CA SER A 96 1.18 -8.25 1.24
C SER A 96 2.61 -8.74 1.46
N VAL A 97 3.48 -7.82 1.89
CA VAL A 97 4.86 -8.11 2.26
C VAL A 97 5.24 -7.34 3.51
N ASN A 98 5.86 -8.05 4.45
CA ASN A 98 6.43 -7.47 5.65
C ASN A 98 7.90 -7.12 5.43
N VAL A 99 8.25 -5.83 5.55
CA VAL A 99 9.62 -5.36 5.40
C VAL A 99 10.22 -5.02 6.76
N PHE A 100 11.06 -5.91 7.26
CA PHE A 100 11.76 -5.72 8.54
C PHE A 100 13.05 -4.91 8.42
N ARG A 101 13.62 -4.80 7.21
CA ARG A 101 14.88 -4.10 6.95
C ARG A 101 14.82 -3.33 5.63
N PRO A 102 15.45 -2.15 5.53
CA PRO A 102 15.61 -1.44 4.26
C PRO A 102 16.30 -2.33 3.22
N GLY A 103 15.94 -2.19 1.95
CA GLY A 103 16.52 -2.98 0.87
C GLY A 103 15.53 -3.32 -0.24
N ALA A 104 15.92 -4.28 -1.07
CA ALA A 104 15.07 -4.85 -2.11
C ALA A 104 14.26 -6.03 -1.54
N HIS A 105 12.99 -6.08 -1.90
CA HIS A 105 12.02 -7.08 -1.49
C HIS A 105 11.18 -7.49 -2.69
N GLU A 106 10.48 -8.61 -2.58
CA GLU A 106 9.62 -9.11 -3.64
C GLU A 106 8.28 -9.62 -3.10
N VAL A 107 7.23 -9.46 -3.88
CA VAL A 107 5.95 -10.16 -3.71
C VAL A 107 5.63 -10.94 -4.98
N ARG A 108 5.24 -12.21 -4.83
CA ARG A 108 4.88 -13.10 -5.94
C ARG A 108 3.38 -13.34 -5.93
N TYR A 109 2.74 -13.30 -7.09
CA TYR A 109 1.29 -13.38 -7.21
C TYR A 109 0.82 -13.86 -8.59
N ASN A 110 -0.49 -14.14 -8.68
CA ASN A 110 -1.21 -14.48 -9.89
C ASN A 110 -2.33 -13.47 -10.07
N SER A 111 -2.42 -12.88 -11.27
CA SER A 111 -3.44 -11.90 -11.61
C SER A 111 -3.67 -11.90 -13.12
N PRO A 112 -4.92 -11.90 -13.60
CA PRO A 112 -5.24 -11.63 -15.00
C PRO A 112 -4.73 -10.26 -15.48
N ASN A 113 -4.83 -9.24 -14.63
CA ASN A 113 -4.36 -7.88 -14.89
C ASN A 113 -3.35 -7.43 -13.81
N PRO A 114 -2.05 -7.74 -13.96
CA PRO A 114 -1.02 -7.64 -12.91
C PRO A 114 -0.57 -6.20 -12.60
N THR A 115 -1.26 -5.20 -13.14
CA THR A 115 -0.86 -3.80 -12.96
C THR A 115 -1.19 -3.37 -11.54
N ILE A 116 -0.20 -3.04 -10.73
CA ILE A 116 -0.42 -2.53 -9.36
C ILE A 116 -0.92 -1.08 -9.41
N ILE A 117 -2.12 -0.85 -8.90
CA ILE A 117 -2.79 0.47 -8.93
C ILE A 117 -2.86 1.16 -7.56
N LEU A 118 -2.51 0.46 -6.48
CA LEU A 118 -2.53 0.99 -5.12
C LEU A 118 -1.46 0.32 -4.25
N VAL A 119 -0.81 1.12 -3.41
CA VAL A 119 0.10 0.65 -2.37
C VAL A 119 -0.33 1.21 -1.02
N ARG A 120 -0.70 0.32 -0.10
CA ARG A 120 -0.94 0.69 1.31
C ARG A 120 0.25 0.28 2.14
N PHE A 121 0.47 0.99 3.24
CA PHE A 121 1.55 0.65 4.14
C PHE A 121 1.23 1.00 5.59
N GLN A 122 1.86 0.28 6.50
CA GLN A 122 1.76 0.54 7.93
C GLN A 122 3.15 0.48 8.56
N ARG A 123 3.46 1.50 9.38
CA ARG A 123 4.68 1.50 10.17
C ARG A 123 4.71 0.36 11.16
N LEU A 124 5.75 -0.46 11.09
CA LEU A 124 6.04 -1.45 12.11
C LEU A 124 6.65 -0.74 13.31
N VAL A 125 5.94 -0.75 14.43
CA VAL A 125 6.47 -0.27 15.71
C VAL A 125 7.06 -1.47 16.43
N VAL A 126 8.36 -1.65 16.32
CA VAL A 126 9.09 -2.68 17.05
C VAL A 126 9.35 -2.14 18.46
N GLY A 127 8.62 -2.61 19.48
CA GLY A 127 8.89 -2.19 20.85
C GLY A 127 7.87 -2.51 21.95
N VAL A 128 6.63 -2.90 21.63
CA VAL A 128 5.64 -3.32 22.65
C VAL A 128 4.82 -4.46 22.06
N GLY A 129 4.59 -5.52 22.84
CA GLY A 129 4.03 -6.81 22.39
C GLY A 129 2.96 -6.70 21.30
N ILE A 130 3.14 -7.49 20.24
CA ILE A 130 2.29 -7.46 19.04
C ILE A 130 0.87 -7.93 19.41
N GLN A 131 -0.03 -7.01 19.73
CA GLN A 131 -1.43 -7.32 19.95
C GLN A 131 -2.16 -7.32 18.59
N TRP A 132 -2.18 -8.49 17.96
CA TRP A 132 -2.85 -8.77 16.67
C TRP A 132 -4.38 -8.62 16.67
N GLN A 133 -5.02 -8.31 17.81
CA GLN A 133 -6.46 -8.53 17.98
C GLN A 133 -7.40 -7.41 17.49
N ASN A 134 -6.90 -6.21 17.15
CA ASN A 134 -7.80 -5.08 16.83
C ASN A 134 -7.85 -4.66 15.35
N GLN A 135 -7.19 -5.38 14.44
CA GLN A 135 -7.09 -4.94 13.03
C GLN A 135 -8.18 -5.48 12.11
N ALA A 136 -8.76 -6.66 12.34
CA ALA A 136 -9.81 -7.21 11.48
C ALA A 136 -11.10 -6.39 11.50
N LYS A 137 -11.42 -5.72 12.62
CA LYS A 137 -12.67 -4.94 12.77
C LYS A 137 -12.63 -3.60 12.04
N LEU A 138 -11.46 -3.07 11.70
CA LEU A 138 -11.30 -1.77 11.05
C LEU A 138 -11.42 -1.83 9.52
N PHE A 139 -11.16 -2.99 8.90
CA PHE A 139 -11.25 -3.14 7.45
C PHE A 139 -12.69 -3.27 6.93
N THR A 140 -13.60 -3.83 7.73
CA THR A 140 -15.02 -3.95 7.36
C THR A 140 -15.75 -2.61 7.35
N ASP A 141 -15.34 -1.63 8.15
CA ASP A 141 -16.04 -0.34 8.25
C ASP A 141 -15.67 0.64 7.11
N ILE A 142 -14.54 0.41 6.41
CA ILE A 142 -14.07 1.27 5.32
C ILE A 142 -14.63 0.83 3.95
N LEU A 143 -15.03 -0.44 3.80
CA LEU A 143 -15.54 -0.99 2.53
C LEU A 143 -17.07 -1.02 2.42
N VAL A 144 -17.81 -0.47 3.40
CA VAL A 144 -19.29 -0.38 3.36
C VAL A 144 -19.72 1.08 3.33
N GLN A 145 -19.44 1.76 2.22
CA GLN A 145 -20.23 2.91 1.79
C GLN A 145 -20.82 2.51 0.43
N PRO A 146 -22.14 2.24 0.33
CA PRO A 146 -22.75 1.96 -0.96
C PRO A 146 -22.58 3.21 -1.83
N TYR A 147 -22.04 3.03 -3.03
CA TYR A 147 -22.09 4.04 -4.08
C TYR A 147 -23.58 4.37 -4.31
N ALA A 148 -24.04 5.49 -3.75
CA ALA A 148 -25.33 6.07 -4.08
C ALA A 148 -25.19 6.73 -5.46
N SER A 149 -25.99 6.24 -6.40
CA SER A 149 -26.21 6.74 -7.76
C SER A 149 -26.69 8.18 -7.81
#